data_AF-A0A661NQ86-F1
#
_entry.id   AF-A0A661NQ86-F1
#
_cell.length_a   1.000
_cell.length_b   1.000
_cell.length_c   1.000
_cell.angle_alpha   90.00
_cell.angle_beta   90.00
_cell.angle_gamma   90.00
#
_symmetry.space_group_name_H-M   'P 1'
#
loop_
_entity.id
_entity.type
_entity.pdbx_description
1 polymer ?
#
loop_
_entity_poly.entity_id
_entity_poly.type
_entity_poly.pdbx_seq_one_letter_code
_entity_poly.pdbx_strand_id
1 'polypeptide(L)'
;ETTANNAYLSQYFGAGHILDDWMIFEAFGIFIGGVIGAYTAGRIKVGHIEMGPRSTKAKRLLLALAGGIIMGFAARLARGCTSGQALSGGAVLSVGSWIYMMAVFAGGYLFAPLVKKEWR
;
A
#
# COMPACT_ATOMS: atom_id res chain seq x y z
N GLU A 1 25.18 -14.40 10.45
CA GLU A 1 26.13 -14.89 9.42
C GLU A 1 25.47 -15.44 8.16
N THR A 2 24.23 -15.91 8.17
CA THR A 2 23.53 -16.43 6.96
C THR A 2 23.05 -15.36 5.96
N THR A 3 22.99 -14.09 6.35
CA THR A 3 22.48 -12.98 5.52
C THR A 3 23.53 -12.34 4.61
N ALA A 4 24.83 -12.49 4.94
CA ALA A 4 25.92 -11.82 4.23
C ALA A 4 26.22 -12.43 2.85
N ASN A 5 25.88 -13.70 2.62
CA ASN A 5 26.16 -14.42 1.37
C ASN A 5 25.05 -14.27 0.31
N ASN A 6 23.98 -13.52 0.57
CA ASN A 6 22.88 -13.35 -0.37
C ASN A 6 22.86 -11.91 -0.90
N ALA A 7 23.21 -11.74 -2.19
CA ALA A 7 23.30 -10.44 -2.85
C ALA A 7 21.99 -9.63 -2.79
N TYR A 8 20.85 -10.31 -2.62
CA TYR A 8 19.56 -9.66 -2.43
C TYR A 8 19.40 -9.08 -1.03
N LEU A 9 19.86 -9.78 0.01
CA LEU A 9 19.65 -9.38 1.41
C LEU A 9 20.74 -8.43 1.91
N SER A 10 21.95 -8.48 1.33
CA SER A 10 23.04 -7.56 1.68
C SER A 10 22.69 -6.08 1.41
N GLN A 11 21.80 -5.81 0.44
CA GLN A 11 21.30 -4.45 0.18
C GLN A 11 20.36 -3.91 1.28
N TYR A 12 19.72 -4.79 2.05
CA TYR A 12 18.79 -4.39 3.12
C TYR A 12 19.46 -4.28 4.49
N PHE A 13 20.56 -5.01 4.71
CA PHE A 13 21.28 -5.06 5.98
C PHE A 13 22.67 -4.41 5.93
N GLY A 14 23.11 -3.90 4.78
CA GLY A 14 24.43 -3.28 4.57
C GLY A 14 24.51 -1.80 4.93
N ALA A 15 23.41 -1.15 5.32
CA ALA A 15 23.36 0.28 5.58
C ALA A 15 22.93 0.54 7.04
N GLY A 16 23.91 0.73 7.93
CA GLY A 16 23.72 1.41 9.21
C GLY A 16 22.75 0.76 10.20
N HIS A 17 22.48 1.48 11.30
CA HIS A 17 21.49 1.08 12.28
C HIS A 17 20.11 1.18 11.63
N ILE A 18 19.19 0.25 11.90
CA ILE A 18 17.86 0.19 11.25
C ILE A 18 17.10 1.53 11.38
N LEU A 19 17.34 2.28 12.46
CA LEU A 19 16.74 3.59 12.71
C LEU A 19 17.28 4.74 11.84
N ASP A 20 18.34 4.53 11.05
CA ASP A 20 18.89 5.57 10.16
C ASP A 20 18.06 5.72 8.88
N ASP A 21 17.18 4.76 8.57
CA ASP A 21 16.31 4.83 7.40
C ASP A 21 15.11 5.75 7.68
N TRP A 22 15.07 6.89 6.99
CA TRP A 22 14.00 7.89 7.06
C TRP A 22 12.60 7.27 6.87
N MET A 23 12.51 6.18 6.09
CA MET A 23 11.25 5.46 5.84
C MET A 23 10.58 4.98 7.13
N ILE A 24 11.35 4.65 8.17
CA ILE A 24 10.80 4.22 9.45
C ILE A 24 10.04 5.36 10.12
N PHE A 25 10.64 6.55 10.18
CA PHE A 25 9.99 7.72 10.76
C PHE A 25 8.75 8.12 9.97
N GLU A 26 8.81 8.05 8.63
CA GLU A 26 7.65 8.29 7.77
C GLU A 26 6.52 7.28 8.06
N ALA A 27 6.84 5.98 8.12
CA ALA A 27 5.85 4.93 8.38
C ALA A 27 5.19 5.09 9.75
N PHE A 28 5.98 5.37 10.79
CA PHE A 28 5.46 5.66 12.13
C PHE A 28 4.61 6.95 12.15
N GLY A 29 5.05 7.99 11.46
CA GLY A 29 4.33 9.25 11.35
C GLY A 29 2.97 9.09 10.66
N ILE A 30 2.92 8.35 9.54
CA ILE A 30 1.67 8.04 8.82
C ILE A 30 0.74 7.22 9.71
N PHE A 31 1.28 6.23 10.43
CA PHE A 31 0.48 5.40 11.33
C PHE A 31 -0.16 6.23 12.45
N ILE A 32 0.64 7.01 13.18
CA ILE A 32 0.17 7.85 14.29
C ILE A 32 -0.78 8.93 13.76
N GLY A 33 -0.42 9.62 12.67
CA GLY A 33 -1.25 10.64 12.05
C GLY A 33 -2.59 10.11 11.57
N GLY A 34 -2.62 8.90 11.01
CA GLY A 34 -3.85 8.22 10.61
C GLY A 34 -4.74 7.88 11.81
N VAL A 35 -4.17 7.40 12.92
CA VAL A 35 -4.91 7.12 14.16
C VAL A 35 -5.49 8.40 14.75
N ILE A 36 -4.69 9.46 14.87
CA ILE A 36 -5.15 10.76 15.38
C ILE A 36 -6.25 11.32 14.49
N GLY A 37 -6.08 11.27 13.17
CA GLY A 37 -7.10 11.73 12.21
C GLY A 37 -8.40 10.92 12.28
N ALA A 38 -8.32 9.61 12.48
CA ALA A 38 -9.50 8.77 12.70
C ALA A 38 -10.21 9.11 14.01
N TYR A 39 -9.44 9.40 15.07
CA TYR A 39 -9.95 9.76 16.39
C TYR A 39 -10.68 11.11 16.36
N THR A 40 -10.06 12.14 15.80
CA THR A 40 -10.66 13.49 15.70
C THR A 40 -11.90 13.51 14.80
N ALA A 41 -11.95 12.65 13.78
CA ALA A 41 -13.13 12.49 12.94
C ALA A 41 -14.29 11.72 13.62
N GLY A 42 -14.08 11.15 14.82
CA GLY A 42 -15.07 10.33 15.52
C GLY A 42 -15.42 9.03 14.77
N ARG A 43 -14.53 8.54 13.90
CA ARG A 43 -14.79 7.38 13.02
C ARG A 43 -14.13 6.10 13.51
N ILE A 44 -13.48 6.11 14.67
CA ILE A 44 -12.90 4.91 15.27
C ILE A 44 -14.03 4.01 15.77
N LYS A 45 -14.41 3.05 14.93
CA LYS A 45 -15.29 1.93 15.30
C LYS A 45 -14.45 0.66 15.43
N VAL A 46 -13.84 0.48 16.59
CA VAL A 46 -12.99 -0.69 16.86
C VAL A 46 -13.83 -1.96 16.68
N GLY A 47 -13.34 -2.88 15.84
CA GLY A 47 -14.03 -4.15 15.56
C GLY A 47 -15.16 -4.09 14.52
N HIS A 48 -15.46 -2.91 13.96
CA HIS A 48 -16.37 -2.80 12.82
C HIS A 48 -15.60 -2.98 11.50
N ILE A 49 -15.95 -4.03 10.75
CA ILE A 49 -15.40 -4.26 9.42
C ILE A 49 -16.40 -3.72 8.42
N GLU A 50 -16.00 -2.69 7.67
CA GLU A 50 -16.78 -2.16 6.55
C GLU A 50 -16.93 -3.25 5.48
N MET A 51 -18.14 -3.76 5.32
CA MET A 51 -18.50 -4.85 4.41
C MET A 51 -19.83 -4.56 3.70
N GLY A 52 -19.97 -5.05 2.48
CA GLY A 52 -21.23 -4.97 1.75
C GLY A 52 -22.32 -5.86 2.37
N PRO A 53 -23.62 -5.59 2.08
CA PRO A 53 -24.75 -6.36 2.62
C PRO A 53 -24.67 -7.86 2.34
N ARG A 54 -23.97 -8.23 1.26
CA ARG A 54 -23.84 -9.59 0.74
C ARG A 54 -22.52 -10.29 1.12
N SER A 55 -21.60 -9.58 1.77
CA SER A 55 -20.24 -10.05 2.07
C SER A 55 -20.13 -10.57 3.50
N THR A 56 -19.51 -11.73 3.68
CA THR A 56 -19.12 -12.22 5.01
C THR A 56 -17.82 -11.56 5.48
N LYS A 57 -17.62 -11.42 6.80
CA LYS A 57 -16.36 -10.91 7.40
C LYS A 57 -15.11 -11.64 6.87
N ALA A 58 -15.19 -12.98 6.76
CA ALA A 58 -14.08 -13.81 6.27
C ALA A 58 -13.72 -13.47 4.81
N LYS A 59 -14.73 -13.33 3.93
CA LYS A 59 -14.53 -13.01 2.51
C LYS A 59 -13.94 -11.62 2.33
N ARG A 60 -14.41 -10.63 3.10
CA ARG A 60 -13.87 -9.26 3.10
C ARG A 60 -12.41 -9.23 3.54
N LEU A 61 -12.07 -9.95 4.60
CA LEU A 61 -10.69 -10.02 5.11
C LEU A 61 -9.76 -10.74 4.12
N LEU A 62 -10.22 -11.85 3.53
CA LEU A 62 -9.48 -12.55 2.49
C LEU A 62 -9.23 -11.67 1.26
N LEU A 63 -10.23 -10.91 0.81
CA LEU A 63 -10.08 -9.98 -0.31
C LEU A 63 -9.10 -8.84 0.02
N ALA A 64 -9.15 -8.30 1.24
CA ALA A 64 -8.22 -7.27 1.70
C ALA A 64 -6.78 -7.81 1.78
N LEU A 65 -6.59 -9.02 2.31
CA LEU A 65 -5.29 -9.67 2.38
C LEU A 65 -4.74 -9.98 0.99
N ALA A 66 -5.55 -10.59 0.12
CA ALA A 66 -5.17 -10.90 -1.25
C ALA A 66 -4.80 -9.63 -2.04
N GLY A 67 -5.61 -8.57 -1.90
CA GLY A 67 -5.31 -7.26 -2.49
C GLY A 67 -4.01 -6.66 -1.97
N GLY A 68 -3.75 -6.76 -0.67
CA GLY A 68 -2.50 -6.29 -0.05
C GLY A 68 -1.27 -7.04 -0.56
N ILE A 69 -1.34 -8.37 -0.70
CA ILE A 69 -0.25 -9.19 -1.24
C ILE A 69 0.04 -8.80 -2.70
N ILE A 70 -1.01 -8.69 -3.53
CA ILE A 70 -0.88 -8.29 -4.94
C ILE A 70 -0.27 -6.88 -5.03
N MET A 71 -0.72 -5.95 -4.20
CA MET A 71 -0.19 -4.58 -4.19
C MET A 71 1.28 -4.53 -3.76
N GLY A 72 1.67 -5.34 -2.76
CA GLY A 72 3.06 -5.45 -2.32
C GLY A 72 3.98 -5.97 -3.43
N PHE A 73 3.55 -7.03 -4.14
CA PHE A 73 4.28 -7.54 -5.30
C PHE A 73 4.35 -6.51 -6.44
N ALA A 74 3.23 -5.85 -6.75
CA ALA A 74 3.14 -4.83 -7.79
C ALA A 74 4.03 -3.62 -7.48
N ALA A 75 4.09 -3.17 -6.22
CA ALA A 75 4.95 -2.07 -5.80
C ALA A 75 6.44 -2.39 -6.01
N ARG A 76 6.85 -3.65 -5.79
CA ARG A 76 8.21 -4.10 -6.08
C ARG A 76 8.50 -4.11 -7.58
N LEU A 77 7.55 -4.61 -8.39
CA LEU A 77 7.66 -4.64 -9.86
C LEU A 77 7.74 -3.23 -10.45
N ALA A 78 6.93 -2.30 -9.93
CA ALA A 78 6.92 -0.89 -10.33
C ALA A 78 8.10 -0.08 -9.77
N ARG A 79 8.96 -0.69 -8.94
CA ARG A 79 10.06 -0.04 -8.22
C ARG A 79 9.61 1.21 -7.44
N GLY A 80 8.40 1.16 -6.89
CA GLY A 80 7.83 2.26 -6.12
C GLY A 80 6.38 2.01 -5.75
N CYS A 81 5.91 2.78 -4.78
CA CYS A 81 4.52 2.83 -4.35
C CYS A 81 3.77 3.97 -5.05
N THR A 82 2.46 4.06 -4.81
CA THR A 82 1.64 5.15 -5.36
C THR A 82 2.13 6.52 -4.91
N SER A 83 2.60 6.69 -3.67
CA SER A 83 3.16 7.97 -3.22
C SER A 83 4.44 8.35 -3.98
N GLY A 84 5.37 7.42 -4.14
CA GLY A 84 6.62 7.67 -4.87
C GLY A 84 6.43 7.86 -6.38
N GLN A 85 5.68 6.96 -7.03
CA GLN A 85 5.51 6.99 -8.48
C GLN A 85 4.44 7.99 -8.93
N ALA A 86 3.30 8.09 -8.26
CA ALA A 86 2.23 8.98 -8.72
C ALA A 86 2.35 10.41 -8.18
N LEU A 87 2.65 10.60 -6.88
CA LEU A 87 2.78 11.96 -6.32
C LEU A 87 4.16 12.58 -6.61
N SER A 88 5.25 11.99 -6.11
CA SER A 88 6.58 12.58 -6.24
C SER A 88 7.08 12.54 -7.68
N GLY A 89 6.97 11.38 -8.34
CA GLY A 89 7.36 11.23 -9.75
C GLY A 89 6.45 11.97 -10.73
N GLY A 90 5.16 12.10 -10.40
CA GLY A 90 4.21 12.91 -11.18
C GLY A 90 4.50 14.41 -11.07
N ALA A 91 4.90 14.89 -9.89
CA ALA A 91 5.24 16.29 -9.63
C ALA A 91 6.45 16.78 -10.46
N VAL A 92 7.42 15.88 -10.73
CA VAL A 92 8.55 16.16 -11.62
C VAL A 92 8.26 15.86 -13.10
N LEU A 93 7.00 15.60 -13.46
CA LEU A 93 6.54 15.24 -14.80
C LEU A 93 7.30 14.06 -15.43
N SER A 94 7.70 13.07 -14.63
CA SER A 94 8.31 11.86 -15.17
C SER A 94 7.30 11.10 -16.04
N VAL A 95 7.67 10.83 -17.29
CA VAL A 95 6.81 10.10 -18.24
C VAL A 95 6.42 8.73 -17.69
N GLY A 96 7.35 8.02 -17.03
CA GLY A 96 7.08 6.73 -16.41
C GLY A 96 6.05 6.81 -15.28
N SER A 97 6.08 7.88 -14.49
CA SER A 97 5.14 8.14 -13.41
C SER A 97 3.73 8.44 -13.91
N TRP A 98 3.62 9.19 -15.01
CA TRP A 98 2.34 9.44 -15.67
C TRP A 98 1.74 8.17 -16.27
N ILE A 99 2.56 7.33 -16.92
CA ILE A 99 2.12 6.02 -17.41
C ILE A 99 1.66 5.13 -16.25
N TYR A 100 2.43 5.08 -15.16
CA TYR A 100 2.05 4.34 -13.96
C TYR A 100 0.70 4.82 -13.41
N MET A 101 0.52 6.14 -13.26
CA MET A 101 -0.73 6.71 -12.75
C MET A 101 -1.92 6.32 -13.64
N MET A 102 -1.80 6.48 -14.96
CA MET A 102 -2.85 6.11 -15.90
C MET A 102 -3.17 4.61 -15.86
N ALA A 103 -2.15 3.75 -15.76
CA ALA A 103 -2.32 2.31 -15.66
C ALA A 103 -3.04 1.89 -14.36
N VAL A 104 -2.72 2.53 -13.24
CA VAL A 104 -3.40 2.27 -11.95
C VAL A 104 -4.88 2.64 -12.04
N PHE A 105 -5.22 3.81 -12.59
CA PHE A 105 -6.62 4.21 -12.77
C PHE A 105 -7.35 3.29 -13.76
N ALA A 106 -6.76 3.02 -14.92
CA ALA A 106 -7.35 2.15 -15.93
C ALA A 106 -7.59 0.74 -15.38
N GLY A 107 -6.60 0.15 -14.72
CA GLY A 107 -6.71 -1.14 -14.05
C GLY A 107 -7.79 -1.13 -12.96
N GLY A 108 -7.81 -0.09 -12.12
CA GLY A 108 -8.82 0.07 -11.07
C GLY A 108 -10.25 0.09 -11.63
N TYR A 109 -10.50 0.88 -12.69
CA TYR A 109 -11.81 0.93 -13.34
C TYR A 109 -12.18 -0.37 -14.05
N LEU A 110 -11.20 -1.09 -14.61
CA LEU A 110 -11.43 -2.38 -15.26
C LEU A 110 -11.79 -3.47 -14.25
N PHE A 111 -11.15 -3.48 -13.08
CA PHE A 111 -11.43 -4.45 -12.01
C PHE A 111 -12.63 -4.07 -11.11
N ALA A 112 -13.02 -2.79 -11.09
CA ALA A 112 -14.15 -2.30 -10.31
C ALA A 112 -15.46 -3.11 -10.48
N PRO A 113 -15.93 -3.49 -11.68
CA PRO A 113 -17.18 -4.26 -11.82
C PRO A 113 -17.12 -5.66 -11.18
N LEU A 114 -15.93 -6.27 -11.06
CA LEU A 114 -15.78 -7.57 -10.43
C LEU A 114 -15.97 -7.46 -8.91
N VAL A 115 -15.36 -6.44 -8.31
CA VAL A 115 -15.39 -6.23 -6.85
C VAL A 115 -16.69 -5.52 -6.39
N LYS A 116 -17.30 -4.68 -7.25
CA LYS A 116 -18.58 -4.02 -6.96
C LYS A 116 -19.70 -5.00 -6.63
N LYS A 117 -19.66 -6.22 -7.18
CA LYS A 117 -20.62 -7.29 -6.86
C LYS A 117 -20.61 -7.72 -5.39
N GLU A 118 -19.52 -7.42 -4.66
CA GLU A 118 -19.40 -7.70 -3.24
C GLU A 118 -20.08 -6.64 -2.35
N TRP A 119 -20.32 -5.45 -2.92
CA TRP A 119 -20.86 -4.27 -2.22
C TRP A 119 -22.29 -3.90 -2.61
N ARG A 120 -22.82 -4.51 -3.66
CA ARG A 120 -24.23 -4.42 -4.08
C ARG A 120 -25.00 -5.67 -3.67
#